data_AF-A0A286BTY7-F1
#
_entry.id   AF-A0A286BTY7-F1
#
_cell.length_a   1.000
_cell.length_b   1.000
_cell.length_c   1.000
_cell.angle_alpha   90.00
_cell.angle_beta   90.00
_cell.angle_gamma   90.00
#
_symmetry.space_group_name_H-M   'P 1'
#
loop_
_entity.id
_entity.type
_entity.pdbx_description
1 polymer ?
#
loop_
_entity_poly.entity_id
_entity_poly.type
_entity_poly.pdbx_seq_one_letter_code
_entity_poly.pdbx_strand_id
1 'polypeptide(L)'
;MQGSHRTLKLLTALLVLLIVGLIGGALHLQKNSDALWQIISEKCVPNMAASGKPAPCQQVNTAQGYVTLKDLNGPLQYLLMPIEKITGMESPIILNPATPNLFADAWQQRVLLAQKRGAPIADSALSLAINAQYGRTQNQLHIHISCLRPDVRQQLDTLAPRLNAQWQNETLLKHRYWVRTLSTAELAQQSAFIRLADEVPNARREMGKYGMALAQLPDGRLALLALERNWLKLNRGSAEELQDHQCRIL
;
A
#
# COMPACT_ATOMS: atom_id res chain seq x y z
N MET A 1 56.89 22.75 -8.22
CA MET A 1 56.05 21.55 -8.47
C MET A 1 55.43 20.91 -7.22
N GLN A 2 55.68 21.38 -5.98
CA GLN A 2 55.09 20.79 -4.75
C GLN A 2 53.63 21.23 -4.43
N GLY A 3 53.19 22.40 -4.92
CA GLY A 3 51.84 22.92 -4.65
C GLY A 3 50.71 22.11 -5.31
N SER A 4 50.92 21.68 -6.56
CA SER A 4 49.94 20.90 -7.35
C SER A 4 49.64 19.52 -6.74
N HIS A 5 50.64 18.85 -6.18
CA HIS A 5 50.44 17.55 -5.51
C HIS A 5 49.69 17.67 -4.18
N ARG A 6 49.82 18.80 -3.46
CA ARG A 6 49.08 19.05 -2.21
C ARG A 6 47.62 19.39 -2.48
N THR A 7 47.34 20.25 -3.45
CA THR A 7 45.96 20.56 -3.88
C THR A 7 45.27 19.33 -4.45
N LEU A 8 45.95 18.53 -5.28
CA LEU A 8 45.40 17.28 -5.79
C LEU A 8 45.07 16.30 -4.65
N LYS A 9 45.97 16.11 -3.68
CA LYS A 9 45.71 15.25 -2.51
C LYS A 9 44.52 15.73 -1.66
N LEU A 10 44.39 17.04 -1.43
CA LEU A 10 43.26 17.63 -0.70
C LEU A 10 41.93 17.45 -1.45
N LEU A 11 41.91 17.68 -2.76
CA LEU A 11 40.74 17.43 -3.60
C LEU A 11 40.35 15.95 -3.61
N THR A 12 41.33 15.05 -3.67
CA THR A 12 41.09 13.61 -3.62
C THR A 12 40.49 13.20 -2.26
N ALA A 13 41.02 13.72 -1.15
CA ALA A 13 40.50 13.45 0.18
C ALA A 13 39.06 13.97 0.39
N LEU A 14 38.76 15.18 -0.08
CA LEU A 14 37.40 15.75 -0.05
C LEU A 14 36.43 14.92 -0.89
N LEU A 15 36.83 14.47 -2.07
CA LEU A 15 36.02 13.60 -2.92
C LEU A 15 35.74 12.24 -2.24
N VAL A 16 36.75 11.64 -1.61
CA VAL A 16 36.57 10.37 -0.87
C VAL A 16 35.60 10.56 0.30
N LEU A 17 35.72 11.64 1.08
CA LEU A 17 34.80 11.95 2.18
C LEU A 17 33.36 12.15 1.70
N LEU A 18 33.17 12.84 0.57
CA LEU A 18 31.86 13.00 -0.06
C LEU A 18 31.26 11.65 -0.48
N ILE A 19 32.06 10.79 -1.13
CA ILE A 19 31.63 9.46 -1.56
C ILE A 19 31.24 8.60 -0.35
N VAL A 20 32.06 8.57 0.70
CA VAL A 20 31.76 7.82 1.93
C VAL A 20 30.48 8.35 2.59
N GLY A 21 30.28 9.66 2.64
CA GLY A 21 29.04 10.28 3.14
C GLY A 21 27.81 9.89 2.33
N LEU A 22 27.92 9.89 0.99
CA LEU A 22 26.84 9.47 0.09
C LEU A 22 26.50 7.99 0.24
N ILE A 23 27.52 7.12 0.35
CA ILE A 23 27.33 5.68 0.60
C ILE A 23 26.66 5.46 1.95
N GLY A 24 27.13 6.11 3.01
CA GLY A 24 26.54 6.02 4.35
C GLY A 24 25.07 6.48 4.38
N GLY A 25 24.77 7.59 3.70
CA GLY A 25 23.41 8.11 3.55
C GLY A 25 22.50 7.15 2.78
N ALA A 26 22.97 6.59 1.67
CA ALA A 26 22.23 5.62 0.87
C ALA A 26 21.91 4.35 1.66
N LEU A 27 22.88 3.81 2.41
CA LEU A 27 22.68 2.62 3.25
C LEU A 27 21.66 2.88 4.38
N HIS A 28 21.68 4.08 4.98
CA HIS A 28 20.71 4.44 6.01
C HIS A 28 19.29 4.53 5.45
N LEU A 29 19.11 5.19 4.31
CA LEU A 29 17.81 5.28 3.63
C LEU A 29 17.28 3.89 3.23
N GLN A 30 18.15 3.04 2.69
CA GLN A 30 17.78 1.68 2.30
C GLN A 30 17.33 0.85 3.50
N LYS A 31 18.12 0.86 4.59
CA LYS A 31 17.77 0.14 5.83
C LYS A 31 16.42 0.61 6.40
N ASN A 32 16.18 1.92 6.37
CA ASN A 32 14.91 2.47 6.85
C ASN A 32 13.73 2.08 5.94
N SER A 33 13.96 1.91 4.63
CA SER A 33 12.91 1.49 3.69
C SER A 33 12.60 -0.01 3.73
N ASP A 34 13.47 -0.85 4.30
CA ASP A 34 13.28 -2.31 4.37
C ASP A 34 12.76 -2.79 5.74
N ALA A 35 12.31 -1.89 6.62
CA ALA A 35 11.93 -2.24 7.99
C ALA A 35 10.75 -3.25 8.03
N LEU A 36 9.74 -3.06 7.19
CA LEU A 36 8.63 -4.02 7.07
C LEU A 36 9.10 -5.39 6.56
N TRP A 37 10.01 -5.41 5.58
CA TRP A 37 10.59 -6.66 5.09
C TRP A 37 11.35 -7.40 6.21
N GLN A 38 12.20 -6.69 6.97
CA GLN A 38 12.93 -7.27 8.10
C GLN A 38 11.98 -7.85 9.16
N ILE A 39 10.88 -7.16 9.47
CA ILE A 39 9.85 -7.68 10.40
C ILE A 39 9.28 -9.02 9.89
N ILE A 40 8.99 -9.12 8.59
CA ILE A 40 8.43 -10.33 7.99
C ILE A 40 9.47 -11.46 7.98
N SER A 41 10.63 -11.21 7.39
CA SER A 41 11.63 -12.23 7.07
C SER A 41 12.44 -12.69 8.27
N GLU A 42 12.65 -11.84 9.27
CA GLU A 42 13.50 -12.14 10.44
C GLU A 42 12.69 -12.45 11.70
N LYS A 43 11.40 -12.09 11.73
CA LYS A 43 10.56 -12.27 12.93
C LYS A 43 9.29 -13.04 12.63
N CYS A 44 8.34 -12.48 11.89
CA CYS A 44 7.01 -13.09 11.78
C CYS A 44 7.05 -14.49 11.19
N VAL A 45 7.66 -14.67 10.02
CA VAL A 45 7.72 -15.98 9.34
C VAL A 45 8.59 -16.98 10.12
N PRO A 46 9.82 -16.63 10.57
CA PRO A 46 10.62 -17.54 11.40
C PRO A 46 9.96 -17.94 12.72
N ASN A 47 9.32 -17.00 13.43
CA ASN A 47 8.67 -17.30 14.72
C ASN A 47 7.46 -18.22 14.53
N MET A 48 6.70 -18.03 13.45
CA MET A 48 5.62 -18.94 13.08
C MET A 48 6.17 -20.35 12.80
N ALA A 49 7.24 -20.47 12.00
CA ALA A 49 7.85 -21.76 11.68
C ALA A 49 8.45 -22.47 12.90
N ALA A 50 9.10 -21.73 13.80
CA ALA A 50 9.80 -22.29 14.95
C ALA A 50 8.88 -22.61 16.14
N SER A 51 7.81 -21.83 16.34
CA SER A 51 7.03 -21.87 17.59
C SER A 51 5.51 -21.77 17.40
N GLY A 52 5.02 -21.67 16.17
CA GLY A 52 3.60 -21.47 15.88
C GLY A 52 3.06 -20.10 16.32
N LYS A 53 3.93 -19.14 16.64
CA LYS A 53 3.55 -17.81 17.13
C LYS A 53 3.93 -16.73 16.11
N PRO A 54 2.98 -15.90 15.64
CA PRO A 54 3.23 -14.92 14.57
C PRO A 54 3.92 -13.64 15.03
N ALA A 55 4.05 -13.41 16.34
CA ALA A 55 4.50 -12.13 16.89
C ALA A 55 5.85 -11.69 16.27
N PRO A 56 6.01 -10.41 15.88
CA PRO A 56 5.14 -9.27 16.18
C PRO A 56 3.92 -9.13 15.25
N CYS A 57 3.80 -9.96 14.21
CA CYS A 57 2.61 -9.97 13.36
C CYS A 57 1.39 -10.49 14.13
N GLN A 58 0.21 -10.02 13.73
CA GLN A 58 -1.06 -10.52 14.21
C GLN A 58 -1.34 -11.93 13.66
N GLN A 59 -0.96 -12.17 12.40
CA GLN A 59 -1.09 -13.46 11.73
C GLN A 59 0.03 -13.66 10.72
N VAL A 60 0.44 -14.92 10.54
CA VAL A 60 1.21 -15.38 9.38
C VAL A 60 0.41 -16.49 8.74
N ASN A 61 -0.02 -16.28 7.50
CA ASN A 61 -0.74 -17.28 6.74
C ASN A 61 0.14 -17.72 5.56
N THR A 62 0.86 -18.83 5.75
CA THR A 62 1.77 -19.39 4.75
C THR A 62 1.03 -19.99 3.56
N ALA A 63 -0.17 -20.54 3.77
CA ALA A 63 -0.96 -21.15 2.69
C ALA A 63 -1.49 -20.10 1.71
N GLN A 64 -1.90 -18.93 2.20
CA GLN A 64 -2.34 -17.80 1.37
C GLN A 64 -1.22 -16.79 1.07
N GLY A 65 -0.02 -16.98 1.64
CA GLY A 65 1.17 -16.20 1.29
C GLY A 65 1.22 -14.78 1.85
N TYR A 66 0.58 -14.49 2.99
CA TYR A 66 0.59 -13.14 3.59
C TYR A 66 0.79 -13.13 5.11
N VAL A 67 1.15 -11.96 5.64
CA VAL A 67 1.08 -11.63 7.07
C VAL A 67 0.12 -10.46 7.30
N THR A 68 -0.42 -10.35 8.51
CA THR A 68 -1.04 -9.12 9.00
C THR A 68 -0.27 -8.56 10.18
N LEU A 69 -0.08 -7.24 10.21
CA LEU A 69 0.66 -6.53 11.25
C LEU A 69 -0.17 -5.36 11.77
N LYS A 70 -0.29 -5.18 13.09
CA LYS A 70 -0.90 -3.96 13.65
C LYS A 70 0.05 -2.79 13.35
N ASP A 71 -0.45 -1.75 12.67
CA ASP A 71 0.34 -0.56 12.39
C ASP A 71 0.62 0.22 13.68
N LEU A 72 1.72 0.98 13.72
CA LEU A 72 2.00 1.90 14.83
C LEU A 72 1.11 3.15 14.74
N ASN A 73 0.70 3.53 13.54
CA ASN A 73 -0.20 4.63 13.28
C ASN A 73 -1.67 4.21 13.49
N GLY A 74 -2.43 5.05 14.19
CA GLY A 74 -3.86 4.86 14.45
C GLY A 74 -4.21 3.70 15.40
N PRO A 75 -5.33 3.82 16.15
CA PRO A 75 -5.79 2.78 17.07
C PRO A 75 -6.14 1.46 16.38
N LEU A 76 -6.64 1.51 15.14
CA LEU A 76 -7.24 0.36 14.46
C LEU A 76 -6.52 -0.09 13.18
N GLN A 77 -5.58 0.69 12.63
CA GLN A 77 -4.95 0.34 11.35
C GLN A 77 -4.12 -0.94 11.42
N TYR A 78 -4.30 -1.81 10.42
CA TYR A 78 -3.47 -2.98 10.17
C TYR A 78 -2.86 -2.90 8.77
N LEU A 79 -1.75 -3.60 8.57
CA LEU A 79 -1.13 -3.82 7.27
C LEU A 79 -1.30 -5.27 6.88
N LEU A 80 -1.61 -5.53 5.60
CA LEU A 80 -1.43 -6.84 4.98
C LEU A 80 -0.26 -6.79 4.02
N MET A 81 0.65 -7.75 4.13
CA MET A 81 1.89 -7.80 3.34
C MET A 81 2.15 -9.24 2.87
N PRO A 82 2.71 -9.46 1.68
CA PRO A 82 3.10 -10.79 1.23
C PRO A 82 4.26 -11.31 2.08
N ILE A 83 4.33 -12.63 2.27
CA ILE A 83 5.49 -13.27 2.92
C ILE A 83 6.76 -13.21 2.07
N GLU A 84 6.61 -13.00 0.76
CA GLU A 84 7.71 -12.80 -0.18
C GLU A 84 8.11 -11.32 -0.29
N LYS A 85 9.36 -11.07 -0.73
CA LYS A 85 9.86 -9.72 -0.96
C LYS A 85 9.31 -9.15 -2.26
N ILE A 86 8.19 -8.46 -2.16
CA ILE A 86 7.57 -7.71 -3.26
C ILE A 86 7.65 -6.24 -2.87
N THR A 87 8.25 -5.38 -3.71
CA THR A 87 8.54 -3.99 -3.30
C THR A 87 7.30 -3.10 -3.22
N GLY A 88 6.32 -3.32 -4.09
CA GLY A 88 5.07 -2.56 -4.15
C GLY A 88 4.46 -2.54 -5.56
N MET A 89 3.72 -1.47 -5.86
CA MET A 89 2.96 -1.29 -7.11
C MET A 89 3.80 -1.38 -8.39
N GLU A 90 5.08 -1.05 -8.33
CA GLU A 90 6.01 -1.13 -9.48
C GLU A 90 6.54 -2.55 -9.74
N SER A 91 6.32 -3.50 -8.83
CA SER A 91 6.87 -4.84 -8.98
C SER A 91 6.12 -5.63 -10.05
N PRO A 92 6.78 -6.18 -11.08
CA PRO A 92 6.10 -6.90 -12.15
C PRO A 92 5.40 -8.18 -11.66
N ILE A 93 5.84 -8.74 -10.52
CA ILE A 93 5.26 -9.95 -9.95
C ILE A 93 3.79 -9.77 -9.56
N ILE A 94 3.32 -8.55 -9.24
CA ILE A 94 1.90 -8.32 -8.90
C ILE A 94 0.97 -8.52 -10.09
N LEU A 95 1.51 -8.62 -11.31
CA LEU A 95 0.80 -8.93 -12.54
C LEU A 95 0.87 -10.41 -12.93
N ASN A 96 1.55 -11.25 -12.14
CA ASN A 96 1.53 -12.70 -12.29
C ASN A 96 0.23 -13.25 -11.67
N PRO A 97 -0.61 -13.99 -12.41
CA PRO A 97 -1.82 -14.62 -11.86
C PRO A 97 -1.57 -15.59 -10.70
N ALA A 98 -0.34 -16.10 -10.54
CA ALA A 98 0.03 -16.95 -9.41
C ALA A 98 0.33 -16.16 -8.12
N THR A 99 0.50 -14.84 -8.20
CA THR A 99 0.71 -14.00 -7.02
C THR A 99 -0.57 -13.94 -6.18
N PRO A 100 -0.48 -14.06 -4.84
CA PRO A 100 -1.66 -14.01 -3.97
C PRO A 100 -2.56 -12.80 -4.25
N ASN A 101 -3.87 -12.99 -4.12
CA ASN A 101 -4.84 -11.92 -4.33
C ASN A 101 -4.93 -11.04 -3.07
N LEU A 102 -3.88 -10.23 -2.84
CA LEU A 102 -3.67 -9.49 -1.61
C LEU A 102 -4.82 -8.53 -1.27
N PHE A 103 -5.52 -7.96 -2.27
CA PHE A 103 -6.69 -7.12 -2.02
C PHE A 103 -7.89 -7.93 -1.50
N ALA A 104 -8.13 -9.12 -2.05
CA ALA A 104 -9.16 -10.02 -1.55
C ALA A 104 -8.83 -10.52 -0.14
N ASP A 105 -7.57 -10.91 0.10
CA ASP A 105 -7.09 -11.32 1.42
C ASP A 105 -7.23 -10.18 2.43
N ALA A 106 -6.83 -8.96 2.06
CA ALA A 106 -6.92 -7.78 2.94
C ALA A 106 -8.38 -7.42 3.25
N TRP A 107 -9.27 -7.57 2.28
CA TRP A 107 -10.70 -7.37 2.51
C TRP A 107 -11.24 -8.36 3.54
N GLN A 108 -10.85 -9.64 3.50
CA GLN A 108 -11.23 -10.62 4.52
C GLN A 108 -10.70 -10.25 5.91
N GLN A 109 -9.49 -9.68 5.98
CA GLN A 109 -8.83 -9.31 7.23
C GLN A 109 -9.37 -8.01 7.86
N ARG A 110 -10.33 -7.31 7.25
CA ARG A 110 -10.97 -6.11 7.82
C ARG A 110 -11.62 -6.36 9.19
N VAL A 111 -11.99 -7.62 9.49
CA VAL A 111 -12.52 -8.05 10.79
C VAL A 111 -11.57 -7.78 11.95
N LEU A 112 -10.26 -7.69 11.70
CA LEU A 112 -9.25 -7.37 12.71
C LEU A 112 -9.52 -6.01 13.37
N LEU A 113 -10.09 -5.06 12.64
CA LEU A 113 -10.41 -3.73 13.18
C LEU A 113 -11.52 -3.81 14.23
N ALA A 114 -12.57 -4.58 13.95
CA ALA A 114 -13.67 -4.80 14.88
C ALA A 114 -13.22 -5.57 16.12
N GLN A 115 -12.37 -6.60 15.93
CA GLN A 115 -11.74 -7.35 17.03
C GLN A 115 -10.90 -6.43 17.92
N LYS A 116 -10.09 -5.54 17.32
CA LYS A 116 -9.26 -4.58 18.04
C LYS A 116 -10.09 -3.51 18.76
N ARG A 117 -11.18 -3.05 18.14
CA ARG A 117 -12.13 -2.10 18.73
C ARG A 117 -12.91 -2.70 19.90
N GLY A 118 -13.20 -4.00 19.86
CA GLY A 118 -14.11 -4.67 20.79
C GLY A 118 -15.59 -4.42 20.50
N ALA A 119 -15.92 -3.89 19.31
CA ALA A 119 -17.28 -3.62 18.86
C ALA A 119 -17.38 -3.79 17.33
N PRO A 120 -18.57 -4.12 16.79
CA PRO A 120 -18.78 -4.19 15.35
C PRO A 120 -18.41 -2.88 14.63
N ILE A 121 -17.91 -3.00 13.40
CA ILE A 121 -17.66 -1.88 12.50
C ILE A 121 -18.36 -2.20 11.18
N ALA A 122 -19.17 -1.27 10.68
CA ALA A 122 -19.82 -1.44 9.38
C ALA A 122 -18.76 -1.45 8.26
N ASP A 123 -18.92 -2.33 7.29
CA ASP A 123 -18.02 -2.43 6.13
C ASP A 123 -17.91 -1.11 5.35
N SER A 124 -18.98 -0.30 5.34
CA SER A 124 -19.00 1.04 4.73
C SER A 124 -18.09 2.07 5.41
N ALA A 125 -17.67 1.81 6.65
CA ALA A 125 -16.73 2.66 7.40
C ALA A 125 -15.26 2.29 7.16
N LEU A 126 -14.99 1.21 6.42
CA LEU A 126 -13.66 0.65 6.21
C LEU A 126 -13.17 0.88 4.79
N SER A 127 -11.85 0.88 4.64
CA SER A 127 -11.20 0.90 3.35
C SER A 127 -9.88 0.15 3.35
N LEU A 128 -9.49 -0.27 2.15
CA LEU A 128 -8.15 -0.73 1.84
C LEU A 128 -7.44 0.35 1.03
N ALA A 129 -6.15 0.52 1.21
CA ALA A 129 -5.34 1.38 0.38
C ALA A 129 -3.93 0.81 0.17
N ILE A 130 -3.33 1.09 -0.98
CA ILE A 130 -1.91 0.89 -1.26
C ILE A 130 -1.39 2.11 -2.00
N ASN A 131 -0.25 2.61 -1.56
CA ASN A 131 0.38 3.78 -2.13
C ASN A 131 1.28 3.42 -3.33
N ALA A 132 1.37 4.33 -4.29
CA ALA A 132 2.32 4.28 -5.40
C ALA A 132 3.77 4.27 -4.89
N GLN A 133 4.72 3.99 -5.78
CA GLN A 133 6.16 3.93 -5.46
C GLN A 133 6.67 5.18 -4.74
N TYR A 134 6.20 6.36 -5.14
CA TYR A 134 6.64 7.65 -4.60
C TYR A 134 5.71 8.20 -3.50
N GLY A 135 4.65 7.47 -3.16
CA GLY A 135 3.72 7.79 -2.09
C GLY A 135 4.02 7.08 -0.78
N ARG A 136 5.10 6.29 -0.72
CA ARG A 136 5.45 5.45 0.45
C ARG A 136 6.91 5.61 0.88
N THR A 137 7.20 5.13 2.08
CA THR A 137 8.55 5.12 2.66
C THR A 137 9.15 3.71 2.81
N GLN A 138 8.30 2.67 2.79
CA GLN A 138 8.70 1.27 2.90
C GLN A 138 8.69 0.59 1.52
N ASN A 139 9.72 -0.20 1.23
CA ASN A 139 9.94 -0.95 -0.01
C ASN A 139 9.56 -2.43 0.15
N GLN A 140 8.46 -2.65 0.86
CA GLN A 140 7.74 -3.92 0.93
C GLN A 140 6.29 -3.61 0.62
N LEU A 141 5.62 -4.38 -0.22
CA LEU A 141 4.21 -4.20 -0.57
C LEU A 141 3.37 -4.32 0.71
N HIS A 142 2.60 -3.29 1.01
CA HIS A 142 1.69 -3.26 2.15
C HIS A 142 0.36 -2.63 1.75
N ILE A 143 -0.73 -3.31 2.08
CA ILE A 143 -2.10 -2.79 1.96
C ILE A 143 -2.53 -2.33 3.35
N HIS A 144 -2.87 -1.05 3.45
CA HIS A 144 -3.40 -0.42 4.65
C HIS A 144 -4.88 -0.78 4.81
N ILE A 145 -5.22 -1.46 5.91
CA ILE A 145 -6.57 -1.79 6.31
C ILE A 145 -6.96 -0.81 7.43
N SER A 146 -7.82 0.15 7.14
CA SER A 146 -8.14 1.26 8.06
C SER A 146 -9.57 1.76 7.87
N CYS A 147 -9.97 2.73 8.68
CA CYS A 147 -11.22 3.44 8.51
C CYS A 147 -11.17 4.41 7.32
N LEU A 148 -12.26 4.52 6.60
CA LEU A 148 -12.48 5.50 5.55
C LEU A 148 -12.71 6.89 6.16
N ARG A 149 -12.26 7.96 5.49
CA ARG A 149 -12.59 9.32 5.94
C ARG A 149 -14.10 9.60 5.79
N PRO A 150 -14.71 10.36 6.74
CA PRO A 150 -16.13 10.74 6.63
C PRO A 150 -16.48 11.54 5.37
N ASP A 151 -15.61 12.45 4.92
CA ASP A 151 -15.83 13.25 3.71
C ASP A 151 -15.74 12.41 2.42
N VAL A 152 -14.85 11.41 2.40
CA VAL A 152 -14.76 10.45 1.29
C VAL A 152 -15.96 9.51 1.28
N ARG A 153 -16.43 9.06 2.45
CA ARG A 153 -17.68 8.28 2.56
C ARG A 153 -18.85 9.00 1.87
N GLN A 154 -19.07 10.26 2.22
CA GLN A 154 -20.15 11.07 1.63
C GLN A 154 -19.99 11.24 0.11
N GLN A 155 -18.77 11.44 -0.38
CA GLN A 155 -18.51 11.51 -1.82
C GLN A 155 -18.83 10.18 -2.52
N LEU A 156 -18.41 9.04 -1.96
CA LEU A 156 -18.72 7.73 -2.52
C LEU A 156 -20.22 7.44 -2.51
N ASP A 157 -20.96 7.87 -1.48
CA ASP A 157 -22.42 7.70 -1.42
C ASP A 157 -23.11 8.50 -2.52
N THR A 158 -22.64 9.72 -2.78
CA THR A 158 -23.14 10.58 -3.86
C THR A 158 -22.84 10.01 -5.24
N LEU A 159 -21.70 9.31 -5.39
CA LEU A 159 -21.28 8.68 -6.64
C LEU A 159 -21.98 7.35 -6.90
N ALA A 160 -22.32 6.60 -5.86
CA ALA A 160 -22.77 5.21 -5.95
C ALA A 160 -23.84 4.93 -7.02
N PRO A 161 -24.91 5.75 -7.18
CA PRO A 161 -25.95 5.50 -8.19
C PRO A 161 -25.45 5.56 -9.64
N ARG A 162 -24.33 6.26 -9.90
CA ARG A 162 -23.76 6.46 -11.24
C ARG A 162 -22.62 5.48 -11.56
N LEU A 163 -21.97 4.93 -10.53
CA LEU A 163 -20.87 4.00 -10.70
C LEU A 163 -21.37 2.64 -11.23
N ASN A 164 -20.58 2.02 -12.09
CA ASN A 164 -20.84 0.71 -12.67
C ASN A 164 -19.53 -0.06 -12.86
N ALA A 165 -19.58 -1.23 -13.52
CA ALA A 165 -18.41 -2.09 -13.71
C ALA A 165 -17.31 -1.52 -14.62
N GLN A 166 -17.58 -0.42 -15.34
CA GLN A 166 -16.58 0.27 -16.16
C GLN A 166 -15.82 1.32 -15.35
N TRP A 167 -14.54 1.50 -15.66
CA TRP A 167 -13.72 2.55 -15.06
C TRP A 167 -14.19 3.94 -15.50
N GLN A 168 -14.54 4.77 -14.53
CA GLN A 168 -15.00 6.14 -14.72
C GLN A 168 -14.07 7.11 -13.99
N ASN A 169 -13.88 8.30 -14.56
CA ASN A 169 -13.12 9.35 -13.91
C ASN A 169 -14.01 10.09 -12.91
N GLU A 170 -13.61 10.08 -11.65
CA GLU A 170 -14.27 10.86 -10.60
C GLU A 170 -13.25 11.70 -9.85
N THR A 171 -13.71 12.76 -9.20
CA THR A 171 -12.86 13.56 -8.32
C THR A 171 -13.21 13.21 -6.88
N LEU A 172 -12.22 12.73 -6.14
CA LEU A 172 -12.30 12.55 -4.69
C LEU A 172 -11.28 13.47 -4.04
N LEU A 173 -11.71 14.17 -2.99
CA LEU A 173 -10.91 15.22 -2.35
C LEU A 173 -10.51 16.30 -3.37
N LYS A 174 -9.27 16.28 -3.86
CA LYS A 174 -8.73 17.21 -4.88
C LYS A 174 -8.09 16.48 -6.06
N HIS A 175 -8.19 15.15 -6.10
CA HIS A 175 -7.49 14.33 -7.08
C HIS A 175 -8.46 13.54 -7.96
N ARG A 176 -8.00 13.22 -9.17
CA ARG A 176 -8.77 12.39 -10.10
C ARG A 176 -8.48 10.93 -9.81
N TYR A 177 -9.55 10.16 -9.66
CA TYR A 177 -9.52 8.72 -9.48
C TYR A 177 -10.21 8.05 -10.66
N TRP A 178 -9.65 6.95 -11.10
CA TRP A 178 -10.41 5.94 -11.82
C TRP A 178 -11.22 5.16 -10.79
N VAL A 179 -12.53 5.02 -11.00
CA VAL A 179 -13.43 4.30 -10.10
C VAL A 179 -14.27 3.33 -10.91
N ARG A 180 -14.31 2.08 -10.48
CA ARG A 180 -15.27 1.08 -10.99
C ARG A 180 -15.89 0.32 -9.83
N THR A 181 -17.04 -0.30 -10.07
CA THR A 181 -17.65 -1.22 -9.11
C THR A 181 -17.31 -2.68 -9.41
N LEU A 182 -17.28 -3.49 -8.37
CA LEU A 182 -17.21 -4.94 -8.45
C LEU A 182 -17.88 -5.57 -7.22
N SER A 183 -18.28 -6.81 -7.35
CA SER A 183 -18.72 -7.66 -6.25
C SER A 183 -17.51 -8.21 -5.47
N THR A 184 -17.77 -8.75 -4.28
CA THR A 184 -16.78 -9.51 -3.50
C THR A 184 -16.32 -10.78 -4.23
N ALA A 185 -17.20 -11.40 -5.03
CA ALA A 185 -16.86 -12.55 -5.86
C ALA A 185 -15.87 -12.17 -6.98
N GLU A 186 -16.12 -11.06 -7.69
CA GLU A 186 -15.20 -10.55 -8.71
C GLU A 186 -13.86 -10.10 -8.11
N LEU A 187 -13.86 -9.59 -6.87
CA LEU A 187 -12.64 -9.26 -6.14
C LEU A 187 -11.82 -10.53 -5.86
N ALA A 188 -12.48 -11.62 -5.44
CA ALA A 188 -11.82 -12.89 -5.17
C ALA A 188 -11.32 -13.58 -6.45
N GLN A 189 -12.05 -13.44 -7.56
CA GLN A 189 -11.74 -14.12 -8.83
C GLN A 189 -10.52 -13.54 -9.55
N GLN A 190 -10.30 -12.22 -9.48
CA GLN A 190 -9.21 -11.56 -10.20
C GLN A 190 -8.52 -10.52 -9.32
N SER A 191 -7.19 -10.57 -9.28
CA SER A 191 -6.36 -9.57 -8.60
C SER A 191 -6.71 -8.15 -9.06
N ALA A 192 -6.89 -7.24 -8.09
CA ALA A 192 -7.11 -5.83 -8.35
C ALA A 192 -5.95 -5.20 -9.16
N PHE A 193 -4.72 -5.67 -8.97
CA PHE A 193 -3.55 -5.17 -9.70
C PHE A 193 -3.60 -5.56 -11.18
N ILE A 194 -3.93 -6.83 -11.47
CA ILE A 194 -4.11 -7.32 -12.84
C ILE A 194 -5.27 -6.59 -13.51
N ARG A 195 -6.38 -6.42 -12.78
CA ARG A 195 -7.55 -5.67 -13.25
C ARG A 195 -7.18 -4.25 -13.67
N LEU A 196 -6.45 -3.51 -12.83
CA LEU A 196 -5.96 -2.17 -13.17
C LEU A 196 -5.08 -2.20 -14.43
N ALA A 197 -4.10 -3.11 -14.48
CA ALA A 197 -3.15 -3.19 -15.58
C ALA A 197 -3.81 -3.45 -16.93
N ASP A 198 -4.81 -4.33 -16.95
CA ASP A 198 -5.44 -4.78 -18.20
C ASP A 198 -6.60 -3.88 -18.63
N GLU A 199 -7.31 -3.23 -17.69
CA GLU A 199 -8.53 -2.47 -17.99
C GLU A 199 -8.32 -0.95 -18.09
N VAL A 200 -7.30 -0.38 -17.44
CA VAL A 200 -7.03 1.07 -17.50
C VAL A 200 -5.95 1.37 -18.56
N PRO A 201 -6.23 2.28 -19.52
CA PRO A 201 -5.28 2.60 -20.59
C PRO A 201 -3.89 2.96 -20.06
N ASN A 202 -2.86 2.30 -20.62
CA ASN A 202 -1.44 2.47 -20.29
C ASN A 202 -1.02 2.06 -18.87
N ALA A 203 -1.94 1.64 -17.99
CA ALA A 203 -1.62 1.33 -16.59
C ALA A 203 -0.61 0.19 -16.44
N ARG A 204 -0.69 -0.86 -17.27
CA ARG A 204 0.26 -2.00 -17.27
C ARG A 204 1.72 -1.59 -17.30
N ARG A 205 2.10 -0.56 -18.06
CA ARG A 205 3.50 -0.10 -18.18
C ARG A 205 3.91 0.87 -17.07
N GLU A 206 2.95 1.33 -16.28
CA GLU A 206 3.08 2.48 -15.39
C GLU A 206 2.56 2.18 -13.98
N MET A 207 2.43 0.91 -13.61
CA MET A 207 1.83 0.46 -12.34
C MET A 207 2.44 1.18 -11.12
N GLY A 208 3.75 1.43 -11.12
CA GLY A 208 4.44 2.16 -10.05
C GLY A 208 3.97 3.61 -9.82
N LYS A 209 3.28 4.23 -10.80
CA LYS A 209 2.66 5.56 -10.68
C LYS A 209 1.29 5.52 -10.00
N TYR A 210 0.67 4.35 -9.89
CA TYR A 210 -0.68 4.21 -9.35
C TYR A 210 -0.67 3.83 -7.88
N GLY A 211 -1.47 4.53 -7.08
CA GLY A 211 -2.00 4.01 -5.83
C GLY A 211 -3.38 3.40 -6.07
N MET A 212 -3.82 2.49 -5.22
CA MET A 212 -5.14 1.87 -5.32
C MET A 212 -5.85 1.85 -3.98
N ALA A 213 -7.19 1.92 -3.99
CA ALA A 213 -8.02 1.77 -2.81
C ALA A 213 -9.26 0.93 -3.09
N LEU A 214 -9.88 0.42 -2.03
CA LEU A 214 -11.12 -0.33 -2.07
C LEU A 214 -12.01 0.13 -0.91
N ALA A 215 -13.29 0.38 -1.18
CA ALA A 215 -14.29 0.70 -0.16
C ALA A 215 -15.66 0.15 -0.55
N GLN A 216 -16.52 -0.16 0.42
CA GLN A 216 -17.89 -0.60 0.12
C GLN A 216 -18.79 0.60 -0.18
N LEU A 217 -19.72 0.47 -1.12
CA LEU A 217 -20.78 1.43 -1.45
C LEU A 217 -22.04 1.15 -0.62
N PRO A 218 -22.99 2.10 -0.51
CA PRO A 218 -24.23 1.91 0.26
C PRO A 218 -25.08 0.72 -0.17
N ASP A 219 -24.97 0.31 -1.44
CA ASP A 219 -25.68 -0.83 -2.03
C ASP A 219 -24.93 -2.17 -1.89
N GLY A 220 -23.85 -2.20 -1.11
CA GLY A 220 -23.07 -3.40 -0.82
C GLY A 220 -22.02 -3.75 -1.88
N ARG A 221 -22.02 -3.10 -3.06
CA ARG A 221 -20.95 -3.25 -4.05
C ARG A 221 -19.64 -2.69 -3.50
N LEU A 222 -18.52 -3.11 -4.06
CA LEU A 222 -17.22 -2.51 -3.78
C LEU A 222 -16.90 -1.48 -4.86
N ALA A 223 -16.36 -0.33 -4.46
CA ALA A 223 -15.68 0.60 -5.34
C ALA A 223 -14.18 0.30 -5.32
N LEU A 224 -13.61 -0.08 -6.46
CA LEU A 224 -12.17 -0.15 -6.67
C LEU A 224 -11.71 1.17 -7.29
N LEU A 225 -10.72 1.79 -6.66
CA LEU A 225 -10.21 3.10 -7.02
C LEU A 225 -8.75 3.02 -7.40
N ALA A 226 -8.34 3.78 -8.40
CA ALA A 226 -6.93 3.94 -8.78
C ALA A 226 -6.57 5.42 -8.98
N LEU A 227 -5.45 5.82 -8.40
CA LEU A 227 -4.93 7.19 -8.38
C LEU A 227 -3.59 7.24 -9.09
N GLU A 228 -3.55 7.83 -10.29
CA GLU A 228 -2.29 8.09 -10.96
C GLU A 228 -1.59 9.29 -10.31
N ARG A 229 -0.30 9.15 -9.99
CA ARG A 229 0.57 10.22 -9.50
C ARG A 229 0.56 11.42 -10.46
N ASN A 230 0.40 12.62 -9.91
CA ASN A 230 0.51 13.87 -10.64
C ASN A 230 1.24 14.94 -9.80
N TRP A 231 2.51 15.20 -10.12
CA TRP A 231 3.36 16.13 -9.39
C TRP A 231 2.86 17.59 -9.45
N LEU A 232 2.30 18.03 -10.57
CA LEU A 232 1.75 19.39 -10.73
C LEU A 232 0.59 19.64 -9.77
N LYS A 233 -0.12 18.58 -9.38
CA LYS A 233 -1.24 18.63 -8.43
C LYS A 233 -0.85 18.17 -7.01
N LEU A 234 0.45 18.06 -6.72
CA LEU A 234 0.98 17.56 -5.44
C LEU A 234 0.46 16.15 -5.07
N ASN A 235 0.04 15.37 -6.06
CA ASN A 235 -0.46 14.01 -5.90
C ASN A 235 0.69 13.02 -6.08
N ARG A 236 1.07 12.32 -5.01
CA ARG A 236 2.15 11.31 -5.00
C ARG A 236 1.68 9.90 -5.38
N GLY A 237 0.40 9.72 -5.72
CA GLY A 237 -0.24 8.41 -5.87
C GLY A 237 -0.50 7.73 -4.52
N SER A 238 -0.76 8.51 -3.46
CA SER A 238 -0.97 7.99 -2.10
C SER A 238 -2.45 7.73 -1.84
N ALA A 239 -2.94 6.53 -2.17
CA ALA A 239 -4.34 6.18 -1.95
C ALA A 239 -4.75 6.13 -0.47
N GLU A 240 -3.77 6.02 0.45
CA GLU A 240 -3.98 6.16 1.89
C GLU A 240 -4.60 7.52 2.28
N GLU A 241 -4.55 8.53 1.40
CA GLU A 241 -5.23 9.81 1.62
C GLU A 241 -6.76 9.69 1.80
N LEU A 242 -7.35 8.59 1.33
CA LEU A 242 -8.78 8.29 1.52
C LEU A 242 -9.10 7.78 2.92
N GLN A 243 -8.09 7.50 3.75
CA GLN A 243 -8.22 6.90 5.07
C GLN A 243 -8.13 7.95 6.19
N ASP A 244 -8.82 7.66 7.28
CA ASP A 244 -8.67 8.36 8.56
C ASP A 244 -8.26 7.34 9.62
N HIS A 245 -6.97 7.33 9.96
CA HIS A 245 -6.44 6.36 10.92
C HIS A 245 -6.97 6.58 12.33
N GLN A 246 -7.55 7.75 12.64
CA GLN A 246 -8.24 8.01 13.90
C GLN A 246 -9.71 7.61 13.88
N CYS A 247 -10.20 7.07 12.77
CA CYS A 247 -11.50 6.44 12.69
C CYS A 247 -12.66 7.33 13.17
N ARG A 248 -12.63 8.64 12.85
CA ARG A 248 -13.70 9.60 13.22
C ARG A 248 -15.08 9.29 12.62
N ILE A 249 -15.15 8.32 11.71
CA ILE A 249 -16.39 7.81 11.13
C ILE A 249 -17.15 6.85 12.08
N LEU A 250 -16.52 6.39 13.17
CA LEU A 250 -17.04 5.35 14.08
C LEU A 250 -17.73 5.86 15.33
#